data_AF-A0A327JJM8-F1
#
_entry.id   AF-A0A327JJM8-F1
#
_cell.length_a   1.000
_cell.length_b   1.000
_cell.length_c   1.000
_cell.angle_alpha   90.00
_cell.angle_beta   90.00
_cell.angle_gamma   90.00
#
_symmetry.space_group_name_H-M   'P 1'
#
loop_
_entity.id
_entity.type
_entity.pdbx_description
1 polymer ?
#
loop_
_entity_poly.entity_id
_entity_poly.type
_entity_poly.pdbx_seq_one_letter_code
_entity_poly.pdbx_strand_id
1 'polypeptide(L)'
;MEAFLKWLGISDPALQRTAITAILAAAIGVICWMANRWWERRKERARRDAEDAQTRRLRQQRRYDVAVALKAEIEANMEMQSPSLAPDQFHEIRRHFEQDGEKFDPFVFPGLENSVFEVLKTDLPLLRADVIAAVVRFYRLDSSSNAALSQMNTQTFRDLANERQIRAVESWHRLASMVDGAGNRALATLDNYIVELEESDGVDTGGHRTGAAEAIFKPSEE
;
A
#
# COMPACT_ATOMS: atom_id res chain seq x y z
N MET A 1 -7.60 -8.65 -64.47
CA MET A 1 -7.13 -10.06 -64.35
C MET A 1 -6.82 -10.67 -65.72
N GLU A 2 -7.72 -10.54 -66.71
CA GLU A 2 -7.48 -11.03 -68.07
C GLU A 2 -6.23 -10.42 -68.76
N ALA A 3 -5.96 -9.12 -68.57
CA ALA A 3 -4.74 -8.48 -69.08
C ALA A 3 -3.44 -9.05 -68.46
N PHE A 4 -3.51 -9.48 -67.19
CA PHE A 4 -2.39 -10.10 -66.47
C PHE A 4 -2.16 -11.55 -66.91
N LEU A 5 -3.24 -12.31 -67.14
CA LEU A 5 -3.17 -13.68 -67.65
C LEU A 5 -2.68 -13.74 -69.11
N LYS A 6 -3.09 -12.77 -69.95
CA LYS A 6 -2.54 -12.58 -71.30
C LYS A 6 -1.05 -12.21 -71.26
N TRP A 7 -0.64 -11.34 -70.33
CA TRP A 7 0.77 -10.99 -70.13
C TRP A 7 1.63 -12.20 -69.70
N LEU A 8 1.06 -13.14 -68.95
CA LEU A 8 1.68 -14.43 -68.59
C LEU A 8 1.68 -15.47 -69.73
N GLY A 9 1.17 -15.13 -70.92
CA GLY A 9 1.15 -16.04 -72.07
C GLY A 9 0.07 -17.12 -72.03
N ILE A 10 -0.90 -17.04 -71.12
CA ILE A 10 -1.97 -18.03 -70.97
C ILE A 10 -3.19 -17.59 -71.80
N SER A 11 -3.30 -18.13 -73.01
CA SER A 11 -4.38 -17.82 -73.97
C SER A 11 -5.51 -18.85 -74.01
N ASP A 12 -5.31 -20.05 -73.46
CA ASP A 12 -6.32 -21.10 -73.40
C ASP A 12 -7.35 -20.81 -72.28
N PRO A 13 -8.66 -20.73 -72.59
CA PRO A 13 -9.72 -20.44 -71.61
C PRO A 13 -9.81 -21.49 -70.48
N ALA A 14 -9.41 -22.74 -70.71
CA ALA A 14 -9.39 -23.77 -69.67
C ALA A 14 -8.26 -23.49 -68.65
N LEU A 15 -7.05 -23.16 -69.14
CA LEU A 15 -5.89 -22.80 -68.32
C LEU A 15 -6.10 -21.49 -67.55
N GLN A 16 -6.84 -20.52 -68.14
CA GLN A 16 -7.21 -19.30 -67.44
C GLN A 16 -8.10 -19.58 -66.22
N ARG A 17 -9.12 -20.44 -66.34
CA ARG A 17 -10.00 -20.79 -65.20
C ARG A 17 -9.23 -21.47 -64.07
N THR A 18 -8.30 -22.37 -64.38
CA THR A 18 -7.43 -23.02 -63.39
C THR A 18 -6.47 -22.03 -62.73
N ALA A 19 -5.91 -21.08 -63.49
CA ALA A 19 -5.03 -20.06 -62.94
C ALA A 19 -5.78 -19.10 -62.00
N ILE A 20 -6.99 -18.67 -62.38
CA ILE A 20 -7.83 -17.79 -61.55
C ILE A 20 -8.24 -18.47 -60.24
N THR A 21 -8.65 -19.74 -60.31
CA THR A 21 -9.04 -20.50 -59.12
C THR A 21 -7.84 -20.75 -58.19
N ALA A 22 -6.66 -21.04 -58.73
CA ALA A 22 -5.44 -21.16 -57.93
C ALA A 22 -5.05 -19.84 -57.25
N ILE A 23 -5.15 -18.71 -57.96
CA ILE A 23 -4.88 -17.37 -57.40
C ILE A 23 -5.89 -17.02 -56.30
N LEU A 24 -7.18 -17.29 -56.53
CA LEU A 24 -8.23 -17.06 -55.54
C LEU A 24 -8.02 -17.94 -54.30
N ALA A 25 -7.69 -19.22 -54.48
CA ALA A 25 -7.40 -20.13 -53.37
C ALA A 25 -6.18 -19.66 -52.56
N ALA A 26 -5.11 -19.21 -53.24
CA ALA A 26 -3.94 -18.65 -52.58
C ALA A 26 -4.27 -17.35 -51.80
N ALA A 27 -5.07 -16.45 -52.39
CA ALA A 27 -5.49 -15.22 -51.74
C ALA A 27 -6.35 -15.47 -50.50
N ILE A 28 -7.31 -16.40 -50.59
CA ILE A 28 -8.14 -16.83 -49.45
C ILE A 28 -7.25 -17.43 -48.36
N GLY A 29 -6.28 -18.29 -48.73
CA GLY A 29 -5.32 -18.86 -47.79
C GLY A 29 -4.53 -17.79 -47.01
N VAL A 30 -4.04 -16.75 -47.70
CA VAL A 30 -3.34 -15.62 -47.06
C VAL A 30 -4.27 -14.85 -46.13
N ILE A 31 -5.51 -14.57 -46.54
CA ILE A 31 -6.49 -13.85 -45.71
C ILE A 31 -6.85 -14.65 -44.45
N CYS A 32 -7.11 -15.95 -44.58
CA CYS A 32 -7.38 -16.84 -43.46
C CYS A 32 -6.19 -16.89 -42.48
N TRP A 33 -4.96 -16.98 -43.00
CA TRP A 33 -3.76 -16.94 -42.17
C TRP A 33 -3.60 -15.60 -41.43
N MET A 34 -3.83 -14.46 -42.10
CA MET A 34 -3.78 -13.15 -41.47
C MET A 34 -4.85 -12.97 -40.40
N ALA A 35 -6.07 -13.45 -40.65
CA ALA A 35 -7.17 -13.41 -39.69
C ALA A 35 -6.86 -14.27 -38.44
N ASN A 36 -6.37 -15.49 -38.64
CA ASN A 36 -5.96 -16.35 -37.52
C ASN A 36 -4.83 -15.72 -36.70
N ARG A 37 -3.80 -15.17 -37.38
CA ARG A 37 -2.67 -14.51 -36.74
C ARG A 37 -3.05 -13.22 -36.01
N TRP A 38 -4.07 -12.50 -36.48
CA TRP A 38 -4.62 -11.34 -35.77
C TRP A 38 -5.37 -11.77 -34.52
N TRP A 39 -6.16 -12.84 -34.60
CA TRP A 39 -6.92 -13.39 -33.47
C TRP A 39 -5.99 -13.92 -32.36
N GLU A 40 -4.94 -14.66 -32.73
CA GLU A 40 -3.91 -15.13 -31.79
C GLU A 40 -3.22 -13.96 -31.08
N ARG A 41 -2.81 -12.93 -31.83
CA ARG A 41 -2.21 -11.72 -31.25
C ARG A 41 -3.17 -10.96 -30.32
N ARG A 42 -4.47 -10.97 -30.62
CA ARG A 42 -5.48 -10.33 -29.76
C ARG A 42 -5.69 -11.11 -28.46
N LYS A 43 -5.74 -12.44 -28.54
CA LYS A 43 -5.80 -13.33 -27.36
C LYS A 43 -4.58 -13.16 -26.46
N GLU A 44 -3.39 -13.07 -27.05
CA GLU A 44 -2.15 -12.93 -26.29
C GLU A 44 -2.05 -11.58 -25.58
N ARG A 45 -2.47 -10.49 -26.22
CA ARG A 45 -2.58 -9.18 -25.56
C ARG A 45 -3.58 -9.22 -24.40
N ALA A 46 -4.77 -9.77 -24.62
CA ALA A 46 -5.79 -9.88 -23.58
C ALA A 46 -5.31 -10.71 -22.37
N ARG A 47 -4.50 -11.75 -22.58
CA ARG A 47 -3.88 -12.52 -21.49
C ARG A 47 -2.86 -11.69 -20.70
N ARG A 48 -1.96 -10.99 -21.40
CA ARG A 48 -0.97 -10.11 -20.74
C ARG A 48 -1.64 -8.99 -19.97
N ASP A 49 -2.67 -8.36 -20.55
CA ASP A 49 -3.44 -7.30 -19.89
C ASP A 49 -4.14 -7.83 -18.63
N ALA A 50 -4.68 -9.06 -18.67
CA ALA A 50 -5.30 -9.70 -17.51
C ALA A 50 -4.27 -10.06 -16.42
N GLU A 51 -3.10 -10.58 -16.80
CA GLU A 51 -1.99 -10.86 -15.88
C GLU A 51 -1.44 -9.58 -15.23
N ASP A 52 -1.29 -8.51 -16.00
CA ASP A 52 -0.87 -7.20 -15.52
C ASP A 52 -1.91 -6.60 -14.58
N ALA A 53 -3.20 -6.69 -14.91
CA ALA A 53 -4.29 -6.23 -14.05
C ALA A 53 -4.32 -7.00 -12.71
N GLN A 54 -4.16 -8.33 -12.75
CA GLN A 54 -4.09 -9.16 -11.55
C GLN A 54 -2.88 -8.78 -10.69
N THR A 55 -1.72 -8.55 -11.31
CA THR A 55 -0.51 -8.13 -10.60
C THR A 55 -0.67 -6.77 -9.94
N ARG A 56 -1.35 -5.81 -10.60
CA ARG A 56 -1.66 -4.50 -10.02
C ARG A 56 -2.58 -4.62 -8.81
N ARG A 57 -3.66 -5.40 -8.92
CA ARG A 57 -4.59 -5.66 -7.81
C ARG A 57 -3.88 -6.28 -6.61
N LEU A 58 -3.07 -7.31 -6.83
CA LEU A 58 -2.30 -7.95 -5.76
C LEU A 58 -1.32 -6.98 -5.08
N ARG A 59 -0.65 -6.12 -5.85
CA ARG A 59 0.24 -5.10 -5.28
C ARG A 59 -0.52 -4.06 -4.45
N GLN A 60 -1.69 -3.63 -4.92
CA GLN A 60 -2.53 -2.68 -4.20
C GLN A 60 -3.08 -3.28 -2.90
N GLN A 61 -3.57 -4.52 -2.95
CA GLN A 61 -4.04 -5.25 -1.78
C GLN A 61 -2.93 -5.43 -0.74
N ARG A 62 -1.71 -5.79 -1.15
CA ARG A 62 -0.56 -5.84 -0.25
C ARG A 62 -0.23 -4.49 0.39
N ARG A 63 -0.32 -3.38 -0.35
CA ARG A 63 -0.11 -2.04 0.22
C ARG A 63 -1.15 -1.72 1.28
N TYR A 64 -2.41 -2.07 1.02
CA TYR A 64 -3.51 -1.89 1.95
C TYR A 64 -3.29 -2.69 3.23
N ASP A 65 -3.01 -4.00 3.10
CA ASP A 65 -2.79 -4.90 4.24
C ASP A 65 -1.63 -4.41 5.13
N VAL A 66 -0.52 -3.98 4.51
CA VAL A 66 0.63 -3.42 5.24
C VAL A 66 0.26 -2.12 5.94
N ALA A 67 -0.47 -1.20 5.28
CA ALA A 67 -0.87 0.06 5.89
C ALA A 67 -1.81 -0.15 7.09
N VAL A 68 -2.78 -1.05 6.96
CA VAL A 68 -3.71 -1.40 8.05
C VAL A 68 -2.98 -2.06 9.21
N ALA A 69 -2.08 -3.01 8.94
CA ALA A 69 -1.30 -3.67 9.97
C ALA A 69 -0.41 -2.68 10.75
N LEU A 70 0.27 -1.77 10.04
CA LEU A 70 1.09 -0.73 10.67
C LEU A 70 0.23 0.24 11.50
N LYS A 71 -0.96 0.62 11.01
CA LYS A 71 -1.88 1.47 11.75
C LYS A 71 -2.28 0.82 13.06
N ALA A 72 -2.78 -0.42 13.01
CA ALA A 72 -3.23 -1.14 14.20
C ALA A 72 -2.12 -1.33 15.24
N GLU A 73 -0.89 -1.58 14.78
CA GLU A 73 0.27 -1.69 15.67
C GLU A 73 0.62 -0.35 16.34
N ILE A 74 0.64 0.74 15.58
CA ILE A 74 0.90 2.07 16.14
C ILE A 74 -0.21 2.46 17.12
N GLU A 75 -1.48 2.18 16.82
CA GLU A 75 -2.61 2.40 17.74
C GLU A 75 -2.42 1.62 19.04
N ALA A 76 -2.08 0.34 18.97
CA ALA A 76 -1.84 -0.49 20.15
C ALA A 76 -0.66 0.02 20.99
N ASN A 77 0.44 0.41 20.35
CA ASN A 77 1.61 0.99 21.04
C ASN A 77 1.26 2.32 21.72
N MET A 78 0.49 3.17 21.03
CA MET A 78 0.04 4.45 21.56
C MET A 78 -0.92 4.28 22.74
N GLU A 79 -1.82 3.30 22.69
CA GLU A 79 -2.73 2.96 23.80
C GLU A 79 -1.95 2.50 25.04
N MET A 80 -0.90 1.69 24.85
CA MET A 80 -0.04 1.25 25.96
C MET A 80 0.78 2.39 26.58
N GLN A 81 1.13 3.42 25.81
CA GLN A 81 1.93 4.56 26.26
C GLN A 81 1.09 5.72 26.81
N SER A 82 -0.18 5.83 26.42
CA SER A 82 -1.09 6.90 26.81
C SER A 82 -1.19 7.11 28.33
N PRO A 83 -1.24 6.06 29.17
CA PRO A 83 -1.30 6.23 30.62
C PRO A 83 -0.02 6.79 31.24
N SER A 84 1.08 7.00 30.50
CA SER A 84 2.39 7.42 31.03
C SER A 84 2.80 8.84 30.63
N LEU A 85 1.91 9.53 29.92
CA LEU A 85 2.16 10.79 29.25
C LEU A 85 1.29 11.95 29.73
N ALA A 86 0.40 11.73 30.71
CA ALA A 86 -0.45 12.78 31.22
C ALA A 86 0.41 13.92 31.83
N PRO A 87 0.13 15.21 31.53
CA PRO A 87 0.90 16.34 32.05
C PRO A 87 1.01 16.34 33.59
N ASP A 88 -0.03 15.85 34.26
CA ASP A 88 -0.11 15.79 35.71
C ASP A 88 0.79 14.70 36.31
N GLN A 89 1.13 13.66 35.53
CA GLN A 89 1.98 12.57 36.00
C GLN A 89 3.44 12.97 36.15
N PHE A 90 3.97 13.88 35.33
CA PHE A 90 5.33 14.35 35.57
C PHE A 90 5.43 15.09 36.91
N HIS A 91 4.43 15.90 37.26
CA HIS A 91 4.37 16.57 38.55
C HIS A 91 4.24 15.58 39.71
N GLU A 92 3.51 14.48 39.51
CA GLU A 92 3.35 13.41 40.48
C GLU A 92 4.64 12.58 40.65
N ILE A 93 5.26 12.15 39.56
CA ILE A 93 6.57 11.46 39.54
C ILE A 93 7.63 12.32 40.23
N ARG A 94 7.69 13.61 39.88
CA ARG A 94 8.61 14.57 40.50
C ARG A 94 8.36 14.70 41.99
N ARG A 95 7.10 14.82 42.41
CA ARG A 95 6.72 14.88 43.83
C ARG A 95 7.18 13.63 44.58
N HIS A 96 7.02 12.44 44.00
CA HIS A 96 7.49 11.19 44.61
C HIS A 96 9.02 11.10 44.67
N PHE A 97 9.76 11.55 43.65
CA PHE A 97 11.22 11.64 43.73
C PHE A 97 11.69 12.62 44.80
N GLU A 98 10.98 13.74 44.99
CA GLU A 98 11.29 14.73 46.02
C GLU A 98 10.94 14.26 47.44
N GLN A 99 9.93 13.39 47.60
CA GLN A 99 9.42 12.93 48.90
C GLN A 99 9.97 11.57 49.34
N ASP A 100 10.05 10.60 48.43
CA ASP A 100 10.26 9.19 48.73
C ASP A 100 11.63 8.65 48.26
N GLY A 101 12.37 9.43 47.47
CA GLY A 101 13.79 9.27 47.12
C GLY A 101 14.24 7.88 46.65
N GLU A 102 14.45 6.97 47.60
CA GLU A 102 15.05 5.63 47.39
C GLU A 102 14.04 4.51 47.10
N LYS A 103 12.74 4.68 47.38
CA LYS A 103 11.75 3.58 47.27
C LYS A 103 10.85 3.63 46.04
N PHE A 104 10.92 4.68 45.25
CA PHE A 104 10.05 4.86 44.10
C PHE A 104 10.66 4.20 42.86
N ASP A 105 9.97 3.22 42.29
CA ASP A 105 10.28 2.61 40.99
C ASP A 105 9.15 2.97 40.01
N PRO A 106 9.29 4.07 39.23
CA PRO A 106 8.20 4.57 38.40
C PRO A 106 7.92 3.73 37.16
N PHE A 107 8.77 2.76 36.84
CA PHE A 107 8.93 2.28 35.46
C PHE A 107 8.72 0.77 35.33
N VAL A 108 7.50 0.31 35.61
CA VAL A 108 7.08 -1.05 35.26
C VAL A 108 6.33 -1.00 33.94
N PHE A 109 7.00 -1.35 32.84
CA PHE A 109 6.37 -1.45 31.53
C PHE A 109 6.48 -2.86 30.95
N PRO A 110 5.40 -3.37 30.34
CA PRO A 110 5.46 -4.61 29.59
C PRO A 110 6.37 -4.41 28.37
N GLY A 111 7.42 -5.22 28.25
CA GLY A 111 8.28 -5.22 27.08
C GLY A 111 7.49 -5.63 25.84
N LEU A 112 7.41 -4.74 24.84
CA LEU A 112 6.88 -5.06 23.52
C LEU A 112 7.97 -5.78 22.71
N GLU A 113 8.22 -7.04 23.03
CA GLU A 113 9.27 -7.84 22.38
C GLU A 113 8.88 -8.38 20.99
N ASN A 114 7.71 -8.05 20.45
CA ASN A 114 7.27 -8.55 19.14
C ASN A 114 6.52 -7.47 18.35
N SER A 115 7.25 -6.65 17.60
CA SER A 115 6.64 -5.63 16.74
C SER A 115 6.32 -6.21 15.36
N VAL A 116 5.09 -6.01 14.90
CA VAL A 116 4.65 -6.30 13.52
C VAL A 116 5.51 -5.51 12.53
N PHE A 117 6.02 -4.36 12.94
CA PHE A 117 6.93 -3.53 12.17
C PHE A 117 8.21 -4.26 11.75
N GLU A 118 8.83 -5.04 12.64
CA GLU A 118 10.03 -5.82 12.28
C GLU A 118 9.76 -6.83 11.16
N VAL A 119 8.58 -7.46 11.18
CA VAL A 119 8.14 -8.40 10.15
C VAL A 119 7.85 -7.68 8.82
N LEU A 120 7.24 -6.49 8.87
CA LEU A 120 6.81 -5.74 7.69
C LEU A 120 7.91 -4.85 7.08
N LYS A 121 9.13 -4.82 7.64
CA LYS A 121 10.25 -4.03 7.10
C LYS A 121 10.54 -4.30 5.63
N THR A 122 10.39 -5.54 5.18
CA THR A 122 10.60 -5.93 3.78
C THR A 122 9.53 -5.38 2.84
N ASP A 123 8.33 -5.09 3.36
CA ASP A 123 7.19 -4.61 2.59
C ASP A 123 6.99 -3.09 2.70
N LEU A 124 7.72 -2.40 3.58
CA LEU A 124 7.74 -0.93 3.65
C LEU A 124 7.99 -0.24 2.30
N PRO A 125 8.90 -0.71 1.41
CA PRO A 125 9.11 -0.07 0.10
C PRO A 125 7.88 -0.08 -0.82
N LEU A 126 6.83 -0.85 -0.49
CA LEU A 126 5.58 -0.83 -1.23
C LEU A 126 4.76 0.44 -0.97
N LEU A 127 4.96 1.08 0.19
CA LEU A 127 4.23 2.25 0.65
C LEU A 127 4.75 3.54 0.01
N ARG A 128 3.99 4.62 0.16
CA ARG A 128 4.40 5.97 -0.27
C ARG A 128 5.49 6.53 0.66
N ALA A 129 6.39 7.34 0.11
CA ALA A 129 7.58 7.80 0.82
C ALA A 129 7.29 8.62 2.10
N ASP A 130 6.22 9.40 2.09
CA ASP A 130 5.72 10.16 3.25
C ASP A 130 5.18 9.23 4.36
N VAL A 131 4.45 8.17 4.00
CA VAL A 131 3.98 7.14 4.94
C VAL A 131 5.18 6.45 5.61
N ILE A 132 6.16 6.02 4.81
CA ILE A 132 7.39 5.41 5.32
C ILE A 132 8.09 6.37 6.29
N ALA A 133 8.25 7.64 5.91
CA ALA A 133 8.92 8.64 6.74
C ALA A 133 8.20 8.85 8.08
N ALA A 134 6.86 8.89 8.09
CA ALA A 134 6.07 9.06 9.30
C ALA A 134 6.20 7.85 10.23
N VAL A 135 6.02 6.63 9.70
CA VAL A 135 6.12 5.37 10.45
C VAL A 135 7.53 5.17 11.02
N VAL A 136 8.57 5.35 10.20
CA VAL A 136 9.96 5.21 10.64
C VAL A 136 10.30 6.24 11.72
N ARG A 137 9.77 7.46 11.61
CA ARG A 137 9.99 8.51 12.63
C ARG A 137 9.36 8.14 13.96
N PHE A 138 8.14 7.58 13.97
CA PHE A 138 7.50 7.06 15.17
C PHE A 138 8.37 5.97 15.83
N TYR A 139 8.69 4.89 15.11
CA TYR A 139 9.47 3.77 15.68
C TYR A 139 10.88 4.16 16.14
N ARG A 140 11.52 5.13 15.50
CA ARG A 140 12.83 5.66 15.97
C ARG A 140 12.72 6.39 17.30
N LEU A 141 11.69 7.23 17.45
CA LEU A 141 11.47 7.97 18.69
C LEU A 141 11.03 7.02 19.80
N ASP A 142 10.15 6.07 19.48
CA ASP A 142 9.68 5.04 20.40
C ASP A 142 10.86 4.19 20.92
N SER A 143 11.69 3.66 20.01
CA SER A 143 12.90 2.93 20.38
C SER A 143 13.85 3.76 21.25
N SER A 144 14.01 5.05 20.96
CA SER A 144 14.84 5.95 21.77
C SER A 144 14.24 6.18 23.16
N SER A 145 12.91 6.30 23.26
CA SER A 145 12.18 6.45 24.52
C SER A 145 12.33 5.20 25.39
N ASN A 146 12.14 4.02 24.79
CA ASN A 146 12.31 2.73 25.46
C ASN A 146 13.75 2.50 25.91
N ALA A 147 14.75 2.90 25.12
CA ALA A 147 16.15 2.85 25.52
C ALA A 147 16.47 3.78 26.69
N ALA A 148 15.94 5.02 26.68
CA ALA A 148 16.09 5.94 27.80
C ALA A 148 15.44 5.38 29.07
N LEU A 149 14.26 4.77 28.95
CA LEU A 149 13.57 4.13 30.06
C LEU A 149 14.34 2.93 30.61
N SER A 150 14.88 2.08 29.74
CA SER A 150 15.74 0.95 30.13
C SER A 150 16.94 1.42 30.96
N GLN A 151 17.57 2.55 30.60
CA GLN A 151 18.66 3.14 31.38
C GLN A 151 18.20 3.63 32.76
N MET A 152 16.99 4.17 32.87
CA MET A 152 16.42 4.62 34.16
C MET A 152 16.10 3.46 35.10
N ASN A 153 15.94 2.23 34.59
CA ASN A 153 15.71 1.04 35.41
C ASN A 153 16.99 0.44 36.00
N THR A 154 18.16 0.96 35.65
CA THR A 154 19.45 0.43 36.12
C THR A 154 19.80 0.93 37.52
N GLN A 155 20.64 0.16 38.24
CA GLN A 155 21.20 0.62 39.52
C GLN A 155 22.03 1.91 39.35
N THR A 156 22.72 2.05 38.22
CA THR A 156 23.51 3.26 37.91
C THR A 156 22.66 4.52 37.91
N PHE A 157 21.39 4.43 37.47
CA PHE A 157 20.46 5.55 37.57
C PHE A 157 20.04 5.84 39.02
N ARG A 158 19.77 4.79 39.80
CA ARG A 158 19.40 4.89 41.23
C ARG A 158 20.51 5.52 42.07
N ASP A 159 21.77 5.32 41.69
CA ASP A 159 22.93 5.89 42.37
C ASP A 159 23.20 7.37 42.01
N LEU A 160 22.46 7.95 41.05
CA LEU A 160 22.58 9.37 40.70
C LEU A 160 22.01 10.27 41.81
N ALA A 161 22.60 11.45 41.98
CA ALA A 161 22.00 12.49 42.82
C ALA A 161 20.59 12.86 42.32
N ASN A 162 19.64 13.10 43.24
CA ASN A 162 18.22 13.37 42.94
C ASN A 162 18.01 14.41 41.83
N GLU A 163 18.75 15.51 41.82
CA GLU A 163 18.64 16.52 40.75
C GLU A 163 18.94 15.97 39.35
N ARG A 164 19.88 15.01 39.24
CA ARG A 164 20.22 14.36 37.97
C ARG A 164 19.14 13.36 37.56
N GLN A 165 18.56 12.64 38.53
CA GLN A 165 17.41 11.76 38.28
C GLN A 165 16.22 12.56 37.74
N ILE A 166 15.85 13.66 38.40
CA ILE A 166 14.75 14.54 37.97
C ILE A 166 14.98 15.06 36.54
N ARG A 167 16.18 15.54 36.22
CA ARG A 167 16.51 16.01 34.86
C ARG A 167 16.41 14.92 33.80
N ALA A 168 16.81 13.70 34.12
CA ALA A 168 16.71 12.57 33.22
C ALA A 168 15.25 12.17 32.98
N VAL A 169 14.42 12.11 34.03
CA VAL A 169 12.98 11.87 33.93
C VAL A 169 12.30 12.96 33.09
N GLU A 170 12.64 14.23 33.29
CA GLU A 170 12.11 15.35 32.49
C GLU A 170 12.50 15.22 31.01
N SER A 171 13.72 14.75 30.73
CA SER A 171 14.20 14.53 29.36
C SER A 171 13.47 13.36 28.70
N TRP A 172 13.25 12.27 29.44
CA TRP A 172 12.45 11.15 28.99
C TRP A 172 10.99 11.55 28.73
N HIS A 173 10.37 12.32 29.64
CA HIS A 173 8.98 12.78 29.46
C HIS A 173 8.84 13.63 28.19
N ARG A 174 9.79 14.54 27.91
CA ARG A 174 9.83 15.29 26.65
C ARG A 174 9.94 14.39 25.44
N LEU A 175 10.80 13.37 25.50
CA LEU A 175 10.96 12.39 24.42
C LEU A 175 9.66 11.61 24.19
N ALA A 176 9.01 11.19 25.26
CA ALA A 176 7.75 10.48 25.21
C ALA A 176 6.61 11.36 24.62
N SER A 177 6.55 12.67 24.93
CA SER A 177 5.64 13.60 24.24
C SER A 177 5.94 13.73 22.74
N MET A 178 7.22 13.63 22.34
CA MET A 178 7.60 13.60 20.92
C MET A 178 7.15 12.30 20.24
N VAL A 179 7.18 11.17 20.96
CA VAL A 179 6.66 9.87 20.48
C VAL A 179 5.17 10.00 20.21
N ASP A 180 4.38 10.52 21.15
CA ASP A 180 2.94 10.71 20.99
C ASP A 180 2.62 11.58 19.76
N GLY A 181 3.27 12.74 19.65
CA GLY A 181 3.10 13.59 18.49
C GLY A 181 3.55 12.93 17.18
N ALA A 182 4.52 12.02 17.20
CA ALA A 182 4.94 11.26 16.02
C ALA A 182 3.93 10.14 15.67
N GLY A 183 3.40 9.44 16.67
CA GLY A 183 2.35 8.42 16.51
C GLY A 183 1.10 9.02 15.90
N ASN A 184 0.58 10.12 16.47
CA ASN A 184 -0.59 10.83 15.94
C ASN A 184 -0.41 11.26 14.47
N ARG A 185 0.79 11.72 14.09
CA ARG A 185 1.11 12.05 12.69
C ARG A 185 1.20 10.82 11.80
N ALA A 186 1.79 9.73 12.29
CA ALA A 186 1.88 8.48 11.53
C ALA A 186 0.48 7.90 11.28
N LEU A 187 -0.39 7.88 12.30
CA LEU A 187 -1.78 7.44 12.19
C LEU A 187 -2.56 8.29 11.17
N ALA A 188 -2.51 9.62 11.28
CA ALA A 188 -3.17 10.50 10.32
C ALA A 188 -2.66 10.30 8.88
N THR A 189 -1.36 10.03 8.72
CA THR A 189 -0.77 9.77 7.40
C THR A 189 -1.23 8.42 6.84
N LEU A 190 -1.31 7.39 7.68
CA LEU A 190 -1.80 6.06 7.31
C LEU A 190 -3.29 6.09 6.98
N ASP A 191 -4.12 6.80 7.75
CA ASP A 191 -5.54 6.96 7.49
C ASP A 191 -5.80 7.58 6.12
N ASN A 192 -5.15 8.69 5.83
CA ASN A 192 -5.25 9.34 4.52
C ASN A 192 -4.82 8.39 3.39
N TYR A 193 -3.72 7.65 3.60
CA TYR A 193 -3.21 6.71 2.61
C TYR A 193 -4.15 5.52 2.38
N ILE A 194 -4.77 4.99 3.43
CA ILE A 194 -5.74 3.89 3.35
C ILE A 194 -6.97 4.35 2.55
N VAL A 195 -7.50 5.53 2.85
CA VAL A 195 -8.64 6.10 2.10
C VAL A 195 -8.30 6.27 0.61
N GLU A 196 -7.10 6.80 0.29
CA GLU A 196 -6.66 6.92 -1.10
C GLU A 196 -6.57 5.55 -1.82
N LEU A 197 -6.13 4.50 -1.11
CA LEU A 197 -6.05 3.14 -1.67
C LEU A 197 -7.45 2.56 -1.95
N GLU A 198 -8.42 2.82 -1.07
CA GLU A 198 -9.82 2.40 -1.24
C GLU A 198 -10.49 3.14 -2.39
N GLU A 199 -10.29 4.46 -2.50
CA GLU A 199 -10.78 5.26 -3.63
C GLU A 199 -10.19 4.79 -4.97
N SER A 200 -8.89 4.46 -4.98
CA SER A 200 -8.22 3.93 -6.18
C SER A 200 -8.74 2.55 -6.59
N ASP A 201 -9.26 1.73 -5.67
CA ASP A 201 -9.86 0.43 -6.00
C ASP A 201 -11.34 0.59 -6.46
N GLY A 202 -12.05 1.57 -5.90
CA GLY A 202 -13.43 1.91 -6.28
C GLY A 202 -13.56 2.45 -7.70
N VAL A 203 -12.57 3.20 -8.20
CA VAL A 203 -12.59 3.78 -9.56
C VAL A 203 -12.55 2.71 -10.66
N ASP A 204 -11.94 1.55 -10.42
CA ASP A 204 -11.81 0.48 -11.43
C ASP A 204 -13.08 -0.40 -11.57
N THR A 205 -14.07 -0.24 -10.69
CA THR A 205 -15.39 -0.90 -10.81
C THR A 205 -16.44 -0.04 -11.53
N GLY A 206 -16.16 1.25 -11.79
CA GLY A 206 -17.06 2.20 -12.46
C GLY A 206 -17.03 2.16 -14.00
N GLY A 207 -16.12 1.39 -14.60
CA GLY A 207 -15.91 1.33 -16.05
C GLY A 207 -16.85 0.40 -16.82
N HIS A 208 -18.17 0.45 -16.58
CA HIS A 208 -19.23 0.02 -17.52
C HIS A 208 -20.64 0.25 -16.92
N ARG A 209 -20.99 1.51 -16.65
CA ARG A 209 -22.40 1.93 -16.54
C ARG A 209 -22.68 3.09 -17.49
N THR A 210 -22.55 2.84 -18.78
CA THR A 210 -23.20 3.65 -19.81
C THR A 210 -23.90 2.71 -20.80
N GLY A 211 -25.24 2.83 -20.86
CA GLY A 211 -26.02 2.36 -22.00
C GLY A 211 -26.91 1.12 -21.82
N ALA A 212 -27.76 1.07 -20.79
CA ALA A 212 -28.96 0.20 -20.82
C ALA A 212 -29.98 0.60 -19.73
N ALA A 213 -30.47 1.83 -19.79
CA ALA A 213 -31.80 2.19 -19.26
C ALA A 213 -32.48 2.93 -20.43
N GLU A 214 -33.03 2.15 -21.35
CA GLU A 214 -34.48 1.94 -21.40
C GLU A 214 -35.16 3.10 -22.13
N ALA A 215 -34.90 3.14 -23.43
CA ALA A 215 -35.85 3.68 -24.38
C ALA A 215 -36.99 2.65 -24.52
N ILE A 216 -38.04 2.73 -23.69
CA ILE A 216 -39.42 2.31 -23.99
C ILE A 216 -40.34 3.19 -23.13
N PHE A 217 -40.80 4.31 -23.68
CA PHE A 217 -42.21 4.74 -23.59
C PHE A 217 -42.45 5.88 -24.58
N LYS A 218 -42.91 5.54 -25.79
CA LYS A 218 -43.71 6.46 -26.60
C LYS A 218 -45.16 6.19 -26.24
N PRO A 219 -45.93 7.13 -25.68
CA PRO A 219 -47.37 7.07 -25.77
C PRO A 219 -47.76 7.44 -27.20
N SER A 220 -48.45 6.52 -27.87
CA SER A 220 -49.22 6.77 -29.07
C SER A 220 -50.34 7.77 -28.80
N GLU A 221 -50.70 8.46 -29.87
CA GLU A 221 -51.83 9.39 -30.04
C GLU A 221 -53.12 8.95 -29.33
N GLU A 222 -53.79 9.91 -28.69
CA GLU A 222 -55.19 10.32 -28.94
C GLU A 222 -55.33 11.82 -28.61
#